data_AF-A0A9E4FKM4-F1
#
_entry.id   AF-A0A9E4FKM4-F1
#
_cell.length_a   1.000
_cell.length_b   1.000
_cell.length_c   1.000
_cell.angle_alpha   90.00
_cell.angle_beta   90.00
_cell.angle_gamma   90.00
#
_symmetry.space_group_name_H-M   'P 1'
#
loop_
_entity.id
_entity.type
_entity.pdbx_description
1 polymer ?
#
loop_
_entity_poly.entity_id
_entity_poly.type
_entity_poly.pdbx_seq_one_letter_code
_entity_poly.pdbx_strand_id
1 'polypeptide(L)'
;LVDVYHKMFLPNYGVFDEKRYFEAGRKCPVYTIRGVDVGVNVCEDIWYEVGPTNVQCQAGAELIVNINGSPYHAGKSGYRHEMLAKRAVDNQAIVSYTNMVGGQDELVFDGDSVVFDHEGKLLLRGNQFREELLFVDLEMDSLSQARQDWGKTRLEDTEALKKIGEPVRFHVSGYTGDDARPPLPLQETAEIGPVAEVYRALVMGTHDYVTKSGFQKVVVGLSGGIDSSITAVIAVDALGKENVVGVGMPSRYSSEGSVVDSKLLSENLGIRMMIMPIEPAFGAYLDMLEEPFRDTESGIAEENLQARVRGNILMALSNKFGWLVLTTGNKSELATGYSTMYGDMAGGFAVIKDVPKMLVYELARHVNESNGREVVPASVIEKPPSAELRPDQRD
;
A
#
# COMPACT_ATOMS: atom_id res chain seq x y z
N LEU A 1 8.66 5.32 32.46
CA LEU A 1 7.41 5.79 31.85
C LEU A 1 7.12 7.17 32.41
N VAL A 2 6.95 8.19 31.56
CA VAL A 2 6.71 9.59 31.98
C VAL A 2 5.21 9.89 32.06
N ASP A 3 4.43 9.52 31.05
CA ASP A 3 2.97 9.70 30.98
C ASP A 3 2.38 8.74 29.92
N VAL A 4 1.04 8.74 29.78
CA VAL A 4 0.29 8.03 28.73
C VAL A 4 -0.66 9.00 28.03
N TYR A 5 -0.49 9.16 26.72
CA TYR A 5 -1.40 9.91 25.87
C TYR A 5 -2.44 8.99 25.22
N HIS A 6 -3.69 9.43 25.20
CA HIS A 6 -4.77 8.75 24.49
C HIS A 6 -5.21 9.60 23.30
N LYS A 7 -5.23 9.00 22.12
CA LYS A 7 -5.70 9.62 20.87
C LYS A 7 -7.08 10.23 21.07
N MET A 8 -7.29 11.44 20.56
CA MET A 8 -8.50 12.22 20.85
C MET A 8 -9.47 12.20 19.67
N PHE A 9 -8.95 12.25 18.45
CA PHE A 9 -9.75 12.12 17.24
C PHE A 9 -9.70 10.70 16.71
N LEU A 10 -10.78 9.95 16.92
CA LEU A 10 -10.91 8.56 16.50
C LEU A 10 -11.64 8.50 15.14
N PRO A 11 -10.94 8.26 14.01
CA PRO A 11 -11.57 8.14 12.71
C PRO A 11 -12.49 6.91 12.69
N ASN A 12 -13.68 7.10 12.07
CA ASN A 12 -14.70 6.07 11.96
C ASN A 12 -15.34 6.06 10.55
N TYR A 13 -14.49 6.26 9.54
CA TYR A 13 -14.84 6.34 8.13
C TYR A 13 -13.79 5.61 7.29
N GLY A 14 -14.17 5.22 6.06
CA GLY A 14 -13.29 4.50 5.14
C GLY A 14 -12.82 3.19 5.75
N VAL A 15 -11.50 3.05 5.91
CA VAL A 15 -10.85 1.83 6.45
C VAL A 15 -10.74 1.83 7.98
N PHE A 16 -11.16 2.92 8.65
CA PHE A 16 -11.04 3.06 10.10
C PHE A 16 -12.38 2.90 10.82
N ASP A 17 -12.38 2.15 11.91
CA ASP A 17 -13.52 1.95 12.82
C ASP A 17 -13.06 2.06 14.29
N GLU A 18 -12.29 3.10 14.61
CA GLU A 18 -11.61 3.19 15.90
C GLU A 18 -12.57 3.35 17.08
N LYS A 19 -13.75 3.97 16.88
CA LYS A 19 -14.75 4.17 17.96
C LYS A 19 -15.40 2.86 18.40
N ARG A 20 -15.24 1.78 17.63
CA ARG A 20 -15.66 0.44 18.04
C ARG A 20 -14.80 -0.11 19.19
N TYR A 21 -13.53 0.28 19.25
CA TYR A 21 -12.54 -0.32 20.16
C TYR A 21 -12.04 0.65 21.23
N PHE A 22 -12.06 1.95 20.97
CA PHE A 22 -11.41 2.95 21.81
C PHE A 22 -12.37 4.09 22.22
N GLU A 23 -12.07 4.68 23.37
CA GLU A 23 -12.63 5.95 23.81
C GLU A 23 -11.61 7.08 23.60
N ALA A 24 -12.11 8.25 23.23
CA ALA A 24 -11.28 9.42 22.98
C ALA A 24 -10.62 9.94 24.27
N GLY A 25 -9.34 10.32 24.17
CA GLY A 25 -8.64 11.04 25.22
C GLY A 25 -9.19 12.45 25.48
N ARG A 26 -8.77 13.05 26.60
CA ARG A 26 -9.19 14.41 27.02
C ARG A 26 -8.05 15.32 27.47
N LYS A 27 -6.82 14.81 27.49
CA LYS A 27 -5.64 15.51 27.98
C LYS A 27 -4.71 15.82 26.80
N CYS A 28 -4.21 17.04 26.77
CA CYS A 28 -3.28 17.55 25.77
C CYS A 28 -1.94 17.84 26.47
N PRO A 29 -1.10 16.82 26.73
CA PRO A 29 0.12 16.99 27.49
C PRO A 29 1.21 17.70 26.68
N VAL A 30 2.03 18.50 27.37
CA VAL A 30 3.26 19.13 26.88
C VAL A 30 4.40 18.76 27.81
N TYR A 31 5.47 18.22 27.25
CA TYR A 31 6.63 17.70 27.96
C TYR A 31 7.84 18.60 27.72
N THR A 32 8.40 19.19 28.77
CA THR A 32 9.68 19.90 28.66
C THR A 32 10.82 18.89 28.69
N ILE A 33 11.46 18.66 27.53
CA ILE A 33 12.56 17.69 27.35
C ILE A 33 13.79 18.45 26.86
N ARG A 34 14.88 18.39 27.63
CA ARG A 34 16.11 19.17 27.39
C ARG A 34 15.84 20.67 27.16
N GLY A 35 14.84 21.21 27.86
CA GLY A 35 14.43 22.61 27.73
C GLY A 35 13.49 22.94 26.56
N VAL A 36 13.19 21.98 25.67
CA VAL A 36 12.22 22.14 24.57
C VAL A 36 10.85 21.65 25.01
N ASP A 37 9.80 22.42 24.74
CA ASP A 37 8.42 22.01 25.01
C ASP A 37 7.86 21.15 23.87
N VAL A 38 7.56 19.88 24.16
CA VAL A 38 7.15 18.87 23.16
C VAL A 38 5.70 18.45 23.39
N GLY A 39 4.85 18.60 22.37
CA GLY A 39 3.53 17.99 22.29
C GLY A 39 3.57 16.64 21.57
N VAL A 40 2.68 15.73 21.94
CA VAL A 40 2.54 14.41 21.29
C VAL A 40 1.12 14.25 20.75
N ASN A 41 1.00 13.78 19.51
CA ASN A 41 -0.26 13.48 18.82
C ASN A 41 -0.23 12.07 18.22
N VAL A 42 -1.41 11.52 17.93
CA VAL A 42 -1.53 10.23 17.25
C VAL A 42 -2.38 10.40 16.00
N CYS A 43 -1.77 10.16 14.84
CA CYS A 43 -2.39 10.08 13.54
C CYS A 43 -3.38 11.22 13.25
N GLU A 44 -4.67 10.91 13.36
CA GLU A 44 -5.81 11.76 13.04
C GLU A 44 -5.86 13.07 13.85
N ASP A 45 -5.22 13.13 15.02
CA ASP A 45 -5.22 14.31 15.89
C ASP A 45 -4.69 15.59 15.19
N ILE A 46 -3.78 15.46 14.22
CA ILE A 46 -3.18 16.61 13.51
C ILE A 46 -3.98 17.06 12.27
N TRP A 47 -4.92 16.24 11.78
CA TRP A 47 -5.53 16.45 10.46
C TRP A 47 -6.51 17.63 10.42
N TYR A 48 -7.01 18.07 11.58
CA TYR A 48 -7.99 19.16 11.68
C TYR A 48 -7.31 20.50 12.00
N GLU A 49 -7.90 21.59 11.52
CA GLU A 49 -7.38 22.94 11.78
C GLU A 49 -7.48 23.34 13.26
N VAL A 50 -8.48 22.77 13.95
CA VAL A 50 -8.72 22.92 15.39
C VAL A 50 -8.72 21.53 16.03
N GLY A 51 -7.75 21.27 16.91
CA GLY A 51 -7.53 19.98 17.53
C GLY A 51 -6.47 20.01 18.65
N PRO A 52 -6.02 18.84 19.11
CA PRO A 52 -5.07 18.71 20.22
C PRO A 52 -3.77 19.48 20.02
N THR A 53 -3.28 19.55 18.77
CA THR A 53 -2.10 20.32 18.38
C THR A 53 -2.22 21.78 18.80
N ASN A 54 -3.37 22.43 18.57
CA ASN A 54 -3.57 23.83 18.93
C ASN A 54 -3.53 24.03 20.45
N VAL A 55 -4.16 23.13 21.21
CA VAL A 55 -4.17 23.17 22.69
C VAL A 55 -2.74 23.04 23.22
N GLN A 56 -1.96 22.11 22.68
CA GLN A 56 -0.56 21.91 23.07
C GLN A 56 0.33 23.12 22.71
N CYS A 57 0.20 23.67 21.51
CA CYS A 57 1.00 24.82 21.10
C CYS A 57 0.67 26.08 21.91
N GLN A 58 -0.62 26.33 22.22
CA GLN A 58 -1.02 27.40 23.14
C GLN A 58 -0.51 27.17 24.57
N ALA A 59 -0.39 25.91 24.98
CA ALA A 59 0.22 25.54 26.26
C ALA A 59 1.75 25.60 26.26
N GLY A 60 2.38 25.94 25.13
CA GLY A 60 3.82 26.19 25.01
C GLY A 60 4.57 25.24 24.08
N ALA A 61 3.95 24.18 23.55
CA ALA A 61 4.64 23.23 22.68
C ALA A 61 5.27 23.89 21.46
N GLU A 62 6.57 23.67 21.28
CA GLU A 62 7.43 24.14 20.21
C GLU A 62 7.64 23.05 19.15
N LEU A 63 7.65 21.79 19.57
CA LEU A 63 7.73 20.61 18.72
C LEU A 63 6.49 19.74 18.91
N ILE A 64 5.87 19.35 17.81
CA ILE A 64 4.78 18.36 17.79
C ILE A 64 5.32 17.06 17.22
N VAL A 65 5.34 16.01 18.03
CA VAL A 65 5.65 14.64 17.59
C VAL A 65 4.35 13.92 17.33
N ASN A 66 4.03 13.69 16.06
CA ASN A 66 2.88 12.91 15.65
C ASN A 66 3.30 11.51 15.16
N ILE A 67 2.76 10.48 15.80
CA ILE A 67 2.99 9.07 15.44
C ILE A 67 1.79 8.52 14.67
N ASN A 68 2.04 7.82 13.55
CA ASN A 68 1.00 7.55 12.56
C ASN A 68 1.00 6.10 12.08
N GLY A 69 -0.20 5.58 11.86
CA GLY A 69 -0.48 4.43 11.00
C GLY A 69 -1.37 4.89 9.86
N SER A 70 -0.84 5.72 8.97
CA SER A 70 -1.58 6.33 7.88
C SER A 70 -1.44 5.47 6.62
N PRO A 71 -2.50 4.78 6.16
CA PRO A 71 -2.42 3.87 5.03
C PRO A 71 -2.22 4.65 3.72
N TYR A 72 -1.54 4.00 2.80
CA TYR A 72 -1.28 4.46 1.45
C TYR A 72 -2.57 4.50 0.61
N HIS A 73 -2.68 5.54 -0.21
CA HIS A 73 -3.40 5.49 -1.48
C HIS A 73 -2.65 6.39 -2.47
N ALA A 74 -2.79 6.12 -3.76
CA ALA A 74 -2.06 6.84 -4.81
C ALA A 74 -2.23 8.36 -4.67
N GLY A 75 -1.10 9.08 -4.69
CA GLY A 75 -1.06 10.54 -4.64
C GLY A 75 -1.28 11.17 -3.26
N LYS A 76 -1.48 10.38 -2.20
CA LYS A 76 -1.73 10.89 -0.83
C LYS A 76 -0.59 11.75 -0.27
N SER A 77 0.65 11.41 -0.62
CA SER A 77 1.88 12.05 -0.10
C SER A 77 1.86 13.57 -0.25
N GLY A 78 1.54 14.07 -1.45
CA GLY A 78 1.47 15.52 -1.72
C GLY A 78 0.47 16.24 -0.82
N TYR A 79 -0.75 15.74 -0.74
CA TYR A 79 -1.81 16.30 0.13
C TYR A 79 -1.41 16.27 1.62
N ARG A 80 -0.80 15.17 2.07
CA ARG A 80 -0.30 15.01 3.44
C ARG A 80 0.75 16.09 3.75
N HIS A 81 1.71 16.31 2.85
CA HIS A 81 2.77 17.29 3.05
C HIS A 81 2.24 18.72 3.12
N GLU A 82 1.36 19.11 2.20
CA GLU A 82 0.72 20.44 2.21
C GLU A 82 -0.05 20.68 3.51
N MET A 83 -0.81 19.69 3.96
CA MET A 83 -1.56 19.75 5.22
C MET A 83 -0.61 19.91 6.42
N LEU A 84 0.45 19.10 6.51
CA LEU A 84 1.40 19.16 7.63
C LEU A 84 2.20 20.47 7.67
N ALA A 85 2.65 20.96 6.51
CA ALA A 85 3.31 22.26 6.41
C ALA A 85 2.40 23.38 6.91
N LYS A 86 1.12 23.36 6.51
CA LYS A 86 0.12 24.30 7.02
C LYS A 86 -0.07 24.20 8.54
N ARG A 87 -0.10 22.98 9.11
CA ARG A 87 -0.20 22.78 10.56
C ARG A 87 0.99 23.35 11.32
N ALA A 88 2.20 23.23 10.77
CA ALA A 88 3.41 23.80 11.33
C ALA A 88 3.35 25.33 11.37
N VAL A 89 2.98 25.96 10.25
CA VAL A 89 2.80 27.43 10.14
C VAL A 89 1.70 27.95 11.06
N ASP A 90 0.53 27.32 11.05
CA ASP A 90 -0.64 27.78 11.80
C ASP A 90 -0.39 27.80 13.32
N ASN A 91 0.42 26.86 13.80
CA ASN A 91 0.72 26.68 15.22
C ASN A 91 2.09 27.20 15.64
N GLN A 92 2.87 27.78 14.72
CA GLN A 92 4.25 28.22 14.94
C GLN A 92 5.03 27.19 15.75
N ALA A 93 5.09 25.98 15.20
CA ALA A 93 5.72 24.83 15.81
C ALA A 93 6.38 23.96 14.74
N ILE A 94 7.46 23.29 15.12
CA ILE A 94 8.04 22.22 14.31
C ILE A 94 7.09 21.02 14.37
N VAL A 95 6.84 20.38 13.24
CA VAL A 95 5.98 19.19 13.15
C VAL A 95 6.82 18.02 12.69
N SER A 96 6.98 17.01 13.55
CA SER A 96 7.55 15.71 13.22
C SER A 96 6.44 14.70 13.00
N TYR A 97 6.33 14.18 11.78
CA TYR A 97 5.36 13.18 11.36
C TYR A 97 6.07 11.86 11.10
N THR A 98 5.91 10.89 11.99
CA THR A 98 6.49 9.55 11.84
C THR A 98 5.39 8.56 11.48
N ASN A 99 5.53 7.88 10.34
CA ASN A 99 4.52 6.97 9.83
C ASN A 99 5.04 5.53 9.73
N MET A 100 4.14 4.59 9.94
CA MET A 100 4.36 3.17 9.68
C MET A 100 4.73 2.94 8.20
N VAL A 101 5.52 1.90 7.95
CA VAL A 101 5.83 1.40 6.61
C VAL A 101 5.65 -0.13 6.58
N GLY A 102 5.16 -0.67 5.47
CA GLY A 102 4.92 -2.11 5.30
C GLY A 102 3.48 -2.45 4.89
N GLY A 103 3.25 -3.69 4.49
CA GLY A 103 1.92 -4.24 4.22
C GLY A 103 1.30 -4.92 5.44
N GLN A 104 0.01 -4.71 5.69
CA GLN A 104 -0.79 -5.45 6.66
C GLN A 104 -2.14 -5.81 6.04
N ASP A 105 -2.36 -7.09 5.81
CA ASP A 105 -3.54 -7.62 5.12
C ASP A 105 -3.80 -6.90 3.80
N GLU A 106 -4.85 -6.08 3.70
CA GLU A 106 -5.19 -5.33 2.49
C GLU A 106 -4.57 -3.93 2.42
N LEU A 107 -4.02 -3.43 3.53
CA LEU A 107 -3.47 -2.08 3.62
C LEU A 107 -1.97 -2.10 3.40
N VAL A 108 -1.46 -1.07 2.75
CA VAL A 108 -0.04 -0.76 2.70
C VAL A 108 0.16 0.56 3.43
N PHE A 109 1.25 0.68 4.17
CA PHE A 109 1.70 1.93 4.78
C PHE A 109 2.96 2.37 4.05
N ASP A 110 2.94 3.61 3.56
CA ASP A 110 3.97 4.14 2.66
C ASP A 110 5.22 4.63 3.40
N GLY A 111 5.21 4.73 4.73
CA GLY A 111 6.25 5.48 5.43
C GLY A 111 6.10 6.96 5.08
N ASP A 112 7.06 7.51 4.32
CA ASP A 112 7.03 8.93 3.91
C ASP A 112 6.97 9.87 5.14
N SER A 113 7.76 9.52 6.15
CA SER A 113 7.88 10.32 7.37
C SER A 113 8.51 11.67 7.05
N VAL A 114 8.06 12.76 7.69
CA VAL A 114 8.51 14.12 7.37
C VAL A 114 8.67 14.97 8.60
N VAL A 115 9.56 15.96 8.52
CA VAL A 115 9.68 17.03 9.53
C VAL A 115 9.60 18.37 8.83
N PHE A 116 8.69 19.22 9.30
CA PHE A 116 8.54 20.60 8.85
C PHE A 116 8.95 21.56 9.97
N ASP A 117 9.63 22.65 9.62
CA ASP A 117 9.81 23.76 10.54
C ASP A 117 8.54 24.62 10.68
N HIS A 118 8.61 25.60 11.57
CA HIS A 118 7.53 26.54 11.87
C HIS A 118 7.15 27.49 10.73
N GLU A 119 7.95 27.58 9.66
CA GLU A 119 7.64 28.30 8.43
C GLU A 119 7.01 27.38 7.37
N GLY A 120 6.85 26.08 7.70
CA GLY A 120 6.30 25.07 6.79
C GLY A 120 7.33 24.55 5.79
N LYS A 121 8.62 24.81 6.00
CA LYS A 121 9.70 24.29 5.16
C LYS A 121 10.03 22.86 5.57
N LEU A 122 10.14 21.99 4.59
CA LEU A 122 10.54 20.60 4.76
C LEU A 122 12.01 20.52 5.20
N LEU A 123 12.26 20.01 6.40
CA LEU A 123 13.60 19.80 6.95
C LEU A 123 14.11 18.39 6.65
N LEU A 124 13.22 17.40 6.68
CA LEU A 124 13.54 15.99 6.51
C LEU A 124 12.37 15.28 5.84
N ARG A 125 12.68 14.38 4.92
CA ARG A 125 11.73 13.42 4.35
C ARG A 125 12.35 12.03 4.33
N GLY A 126 11.52 11.05 4.64
CA GLY A 126 11.84 9.64 4.52
C GLY A 126 11.46 9.07 3.15
N ASN A 127 12.11 7.97 2.79
CA ASN A 127 11.79 7.22 1.59
C ASN A 127 10.41 6.55 1.73
N GLN A 128 9.61 6.62 0.66
CA GLN A 128 8.40 5.82 0.56
C GLN A 128 8.77 4.33 0.43
N PHE A 129 8.01 3.47 1.10
CA PHE A 129 8.13 2.00 1.06
C PHE A 129 9.52 1.48 1.49
N ARG A 130 10.18 2.16 2.44
CA ARG A 130 11.45 1.73 3.04
C ARG A 130 11.43 1.88 4.56
N GLU A 131 11.86 0.84 5.27
CA GLU A 131 12.15 0.93 6.70
C GLU A 131 13.47 1.65 6.93
N GLU A 132 13.47 2.69 7.76
CA GLU A 132 14.65 3.50 8.04
C GLU A 132 14.54 4.23 9.37
N LEU A 133 15.70 4.63 9.89
CA LEU A 133 15.82 5.50 11.06
C LEU A 133 16.38 6.85 10.60
N LEU A 134 15.63 7.91 10.85
CA LEU A 134 15.96 9.26 10.40
C LEU A 134 16.43 10.13 11.55
N PHE A 135 17.38 11.02 11.27
CA PHE A 135 17.91 11.99 12.22
C PHE A 135 17.80 13.39 11.62
N VAL A 136 17.42 14.36 12.45
CA VAL A 136 17.38 15.78 12.07
C VAL A 136 17.77 16.62 13.28
N ASP A 137 18.60 17.63 13.06
CA ASP A 137 18.88 18.66 14.05
C ASP A 137 17.86 19.79 13.89
N LEU A 138 17.30 20.25 15.01
CA LEU A 138 16.24 21.26 15.02
C LEU A 138 16.80 22.58 15.54
N GLU A 139 16.61 23.64 14.75
CA GLU A 139 16.99 25.01 15.14
C GLU A 139 15.86 25.64 15.97
N MET A 140 16.11 25.81 17.26
CA MET A 140 15.09 26.27 18.22
C MET A 140 15.07 27.80 18.38
N ASP A 141 16.21 28.48 18.19
CA ASP A 141 16.32 29.91 18.45
C ASP A 141 15.42 30.76 17.53
N SER A 142 15.36 30.42 16.24
CA SER A 142 14.47 31.09 15.28
C SER A 142 12.99 30.90 15.65
N LEU A 143 12.63 29.71 16.13
CA LEU A 143 11.27 29.40 16.55
C LEU A 143 10.89 30.21 17.80
N SER A 144 11.77 30.24 18.80
CA SER A 144 11.50 31.00 20.03
C SER A 144 11.30 32.49 19.74
N GLN A 145 12.01 33.07 18.76
CA GLN A 145 11.78 34.44 18.29
C GLN A 145 10.42 34.60 17.62
N ALA A 146 10.08 33.74 16.64
CA ALA A 146 8.81 33.80 15.93
C ALA A 146 7.59 33.69 16.88
N ARG A 147 7.71 32.87 17.94
CA ARG A 147 6.63 32.65 18.91
C ARG A 147 6.37 33.86 19.83
N GLN A 148 7.35 34.74 20.05
CA GLN A 148 7.14 35.97 20.86
C GLN A 148 6.08 36.90 20.26
N ASP A 149 5.97 36.89 18.92
CA ASP A 149 4.99 37.69 18.19
C ASP A 149 3.69 36.93 17.90
N TRP A 150 3.76 35.61 17.75
CA TRP A 150 2.60 34.74 17.56
C TRP A 150 1.61 34.75 18.72
N GLY A 151 2.11 34.75 19.97
CA GLY A 151 1.25 34.75 21.17
C GLY A 151 0.35 35.97 21.33
N LYS A 152 0.57 37.03 20.54
CA LYS A 152 -0.22 38.28 20.58
C LYS A 152 -1.39 38.30 19.60
N THR A 153 -1.42 37.41 18.60
CA THR A 153 -2.27 37.56 17.41
C THR A 153 -3.34 36.47 17.21
N ARG A 154 -3.27 35.32 17.90
CA ARG A 154 -4.23 34.20 17.69
C ARG A 154 -4.82 33.67 19.00
N LEU A 155 -5.67 34.48 19.64
CA LEU A 155 -6.44 34.14 20.85
C LEU A 155 -7.87 33.61 20.56
N GLU A 156 -8.21 33.38 19.30
CA GLU A 156 -9.60 33.53 18.85
C GLU A 156 -10.57 32.38 19.12
N ASP A 157 -10.18 31.27 19.79
CA ASP A 157 -11.21 30.31 20.20
C ASP A 157 -10.88 29.49 21.44
N THR A 158 -10.58 30.18 22.55
CA THR A 158 -10.37 29.52 23.85
C THR A 158 -11.53 28.62 24.27
N GLU A 159 -12.76 28.91 23.84
CA GLU A 159 -13.91 28.08 24.18
C GLU A 159 -14.01 26.81 23.32
N ALA A 160 -13.69 26.88 22.02
CA ALA A 160 -13.56 25.67 21.20
C ALA A 160 -12.40 24.79 21.68
N LEU A 161 -11.26 25.37 22.05
CA LEU A 161 -10.09 24.62 22.52
C LEU A 161 -10.30 23.94 23.86
N LYS A 162 -11.06 24.55 24.78
CA LYS A 162 -11.49 23.89 26.03
C LYS A 162 -12.33 22.64 25.78
N LYS A 163 -13.09 22.59 24.68
CA LYS A 163 -13.88 21.40 24.30
C LYS A 163 -13.02 20.29 23.72
N ILE A 164 -11.83 20.60 23.20
CA ILE A 164 -10.89 19.60 22.70
C ILE A 164 -10.31 18.85 23.89
N GLY A 165 -9.60 19.53 24.79
CA GLY A 165 -9.02 18.89 25.96
C GLY A 165 -8.24 19.84 26.86
N GLU A 166 -7.80 19.30 27.99
CA GLU A 166 -7.11 20.05 29.03
C GLU A 166 -5.60 20.02 28.81
N PRO A 167 -4.90 21.17 28.78
CA PRO A 167 -3.45 21.19 28.71
C PRO A 167 -2.84 20.75 30.04
N VAL A 168 -1.85 19.86 29.99
CA VAL A 168 -1.10 19.40 31.17
C VAL A 168 0.39 19.52 30.88
N ARG A 169 1.14 20.18 31.77
CA ARG A 169 2.59 20.35 31.59
C ARG A 169 3.36 19.39 32.47
N PHE A 170 4.35 18.73 31.87
CA PHE A 170 5.29 17.85 32.54
C PHE A 170 6.70 18.35 32.35
N HIS A 171 7.48 18.41 33.42
CA HIS A 171 8.91 18.66 33.32
C HIS A 171 9.65 17.32 33.29
N VAL A 172 10.39 17.04 32.22
CA VAL A 172 11.18 15.82 32.06
C VAL A 172 12.67 16.10 32.26
N SER A 173 13.20 17.12 31.57
CA SER A 173 14.60 17.55 31.73
C SER A 173 14.82 18.97 31.21
N GLY A 174 15.80 19.68 31.79
CA GLY A 174 16.26 20.99 31.34
C GLY A 174 17.42 20.91 30.33
N TYR A 175 17.73 22.03 29.69
CA TYR A 175 18.90 22.16 28.82
C TYR A 175 20.19 22.30 29.64
N THR A 176 21.22 21.52 29.31
CA THR A 176 22.50 21.49 30.06
C THR A 176 23.66 22.18 29.35
N GLY A 177 23.46 22.73 28.13
CA GLY A 177 24.45 23.54 27.43
C GLY A 177 25.60 22.77 26.76
N ASP A 178 25.55 21.44 26.70
CA ASP A 178 26.60 20.61 26.10
C ASP A 178 26.02 19.75 24.96
N ASP A 179 26.17 20.22 23.73
CA ASP A 179 25.62 19.59 22.51
C ASP A 179 26.50 19.86 21.28
N ALA A 180 27.83 19.84 21.41
CA ALA A 180 28.70 19.80 20.23
C ALA A 180 28.50 18.45 19.53
N ARG A 181 27.68 18.42 18.49
CA ARG A 181 27.39 17.23 17.68
C ARG A 181 28.05 17.35 16.31
N PRO A 182 28.59 16.25 15.77
CA PRO A 182 29.01 16.25 14.38
C PRO A 182 27.79 16.52 13.48
N PRO A 183 27.98 17.22 12.35
CA PRO A 183 26.88 17.46 11.42
C PRO A 183 26.30 16.13 10.93
N LEU A 184 24.98 16.07 10.85
CA LEU A 184 24.29 14.91 10.30
C LEU A 184 24.60 14.74 8.80
N PRO A 185 24.72 13.50 8.31
CA PRO A 185 24.80 13.27 6.87
C PRO A 185 23.51 13.73 6.20
N LEU A 186 23.62 14.15 4.93
CA LEU A 186 22.46 14.49 4.12
C LEU A 186 21.57 13.25 3.93
N GLN A 187 20.29 13.39 4.22
CA GLN A 187 19.30 12.34 3.93
C GLN A 187 18.98 12.34 2.45
N GLU A 188 19.34 11.26 1.75
CA GLU A 188 18.91 11.04 0.38
C GLU A 188 17.48 10.48 0.35
N THR A 189 16.58 11.19 -0.32
CA THR A 189 15.21 10.74 -0.60
C THR A 189 15.05 10.55 -2.10
N ALA A 190 14.60 9.38 -2.53
CA ALA A 190 14.28 9.14 -3.93
C ALA A 190 12.89 9.71 -4.27
N GLU A 191 12.82 10.57 -5.29
CA GLU A 191 11.53 10.87 -5.92
C GLU A 191 11.00 9.64 -6.66
N ILE A 192 9.69 9.43 -6.56
CA ILE A 192 9.01 8.28 -7.15
C ILE A 192 7.87 8.83 -8.01
N GLY A 193 7.83 8.43 -9.28
CA GLY A 193 6.75 8.80 -10.18
C GLY A 193 5.42 8.10 -9.82
N PRO A 194 4.27 8.60 -10.30
CA PRO A 194 2.95 8.07 -9.90
C PRO A 194 2.77 6.56 -10.13
N VAL A 195 3.22 6.04 -11.28
CA VAL A 195 3.13 4.61 -11.60
C VAL A 195 4.11 3.79 -10.76
N ALA A 196 5.31 4.32 -10.51
CA ALA A 196 6.34 3.68 -9.68
C ALA A 196 5.91 3.59 -8.21
N GLU A 197 5.16 4.58 -7.72
CA GLU A 197 4.59 4.60 -6.37
C GLU A 197 3.61 3.44 -6.17
N VAL A 198 2.68 3.28 -7.12
CA VAL A 198 1.73 2.15 -7.12
C VAL A 198 2.47 0.83 -7.23
N TYR A 199 3.45 0.71 -8.13
CA TYR A 199 4.23 -0.51 -8.29
C TYR A 199 4.91 -0.94 -6.99
N ARG A 200 5.60 -0.01 -6.30
CA ARG A 200 6.28 -0.30 -5.03
C ARG A 200 5.30 -0.69 -3.92
N ALA A 201 4.12 -0.07 -3.87
CA ALA A 201 3.07 -0.46 -2.93
C ALA A 201 2.62 -1.90 -3.16
N LEU A 202 2.41 -2.31 -4.42
CA LEU A 202 2.01 -3.68 -4.78
C LEU A 202 3.10 -4.70 -4.43
N VAL A 203 4.37 -4.38 -4.71
CA VAL A 203 5.52 -5.23 -4.35
C VAL A 203 5.62 -5.41 -2.83
N MET A 204 5.58 -4.31 -2.07
CA MET A 204 5.63 -4.34 -0.61
C MET A 204 4.45 -5.10 0.00
N GLY A 205 3.23 -4.82 -0.45
CA GLY A 205 2.02 -5.51 0.01
C GLY A 205 2.08 -7.01 -0.25
N THR A 206 2.54 -7.41 -1.44
CA THR A 206 2.71 -8.82 -1.81
C THR A 206 3.78 -9.51 -0.96
N HIS A 207 4.96 -8.90 -0.82
CA HIS A 207 6.05 -9.43 0.00
C HIS A 207 5.59 -9.65 1.45
N ASP A 208 4.99 -8.62 2.05
CA ASP A 208 4.61 -8.65 3.46
C ASP A 208 3.47 -9.62 3.71
N TYR A 209 2.45 -9.68 2.84
CA TYR A 209 1.36 -10.65 3.00
C TYR A 209 1.88 -12.09 2.97
N VAL A 210 2.73 -12.41 1.98
CA VAL A 210 3.29 -13.76 1.80
C VAL A 210 4.16 -14.14 3.01
N THR A 211 5.11 -13.28 3.37
CA THR A 211 6.10 -13.59 4.42
C THR A 211 5.50 -13.58 5.82
N LYS A 212 4.64 -12.62 6.16
CA LYS A 212 3.98 -12.54 7.47
C LYS A 212 2.95 -13.66 7.67
N SER A 213 2.40 -14.20 6.58
CA SER A 213 1.53 -15.39 6.61
C SER A 213 2.32 -16.71 6.67
N GLY A 214 3.65 -16.66 6.67
CA GLY A 214 4.52 -17.85 6.77
C GLY A 214 4.75 -18.60 5.46
N PHE A 215 4.30 -18.07 4.32
CA PHE A 215 4.59 -18.63 3.00
C PHE A 215 5.98 -18.21 2.52
N GLN A 216 6.62 -19.09 1.75
CA GLN A 216 7.93 -18.81 1.13
C GLN A 216 7.85 -18.78 -0.40
N LYS A 217 6.82 -19.39 -1.00
CA LYS A 217 6.65 -19.52 -2.44
C LYS A 217 5.22 -19.24 -2.85
N VAL A 218 5.07 -18.74 -4.08
CA VAL A 218 3.79 -18.45 -4.71
C VAL A 218 3.63 -19.20 -6.02
N VAL A 219 2.38 -19.42 -6.40
CA VAL A 219 2.00 -19.96 -7.70
C VAL A 219 1.04 -19.00 -8.40
N VAL A 220 1.28 -18.77 -9.69
CA VAL A 220 0.48 -17.86 -10.53
C VAL A 220 0.03 -18.60 -11.79
N GLY A 221 -1.26 -18.55 -12.10
CA GLY A 221 -1.77 -19.00 -13.39
C GLY A 221 -1.36 -18.02 -14.49
N LEU A 222 -0.61 -18.47 -15.48
CA LEU A 222 -0.18 -17.64 -16.61
C LEU A 222 -1.07 -17.90 -17.81
N SER A 223 -1.91 -16.91 -18.15
CA SER A 223 -2.82 -16.97 -19.30
C SER A 223 -2.21 -16.39 -20.57
N GLY A 224 -1.06 -15.74 -20.46
CA GLY A 224 -0.48 -14.92 -21.53
C GLY A 224 -1.13 -13.53 -21.60
N GLY A 225 -2.08 -13.21 -20.73
CA GLY A 225 -2.68 -11.88 -20.61
C GLY A 225 -1.85 -10.93 -19.75
N ILE A 226 -2.16 -9.63 -19.86
CA ILE A 226 -1.43 -8.55 -19.18
C ILE A 226 -1.51 -8.65 -17.64
N ASP A 227 -2.65 -9.08 -17.10
CA ASP A 227 -2.89 -9.09 -15.64
C ASP A 227 -2.06 -10.18 -14.94
N SER A 228 -2.07 -11.39 -15.49
CA SER A 228 -1.21 -12.48 -15.01
C SER A 228 0.27 -12.16 -15.17
N SER A 229 0.61 -11.42 -16.24
CA SER A 229 1.99 -11.00 -16.48
C SER A 229 2.46 -10.01 -15.43
N ILE A 230 1.70 -8.95 -15.14
CA ILE A 230 2.11 -7.98 -14.13
C ILE A 230 2.11 -8.59 -12.73
N THR A 231 1.18 -9.50 -12.43
CA THR A 231 1.15 -10.21 -11.14
C THR A 231 2.39 -11.08 -10.96
N ALA A 232 2.82 -11.80 -12.01
CA ALA A 232 4.05 -12.59 -11.96
C ALA A 232 5.30 -11.71 -11.79
N VAL A 233 5.37 -10.57 -12.48
CA VAL A 233 6.46 -9.60 -12.32
C VAL A 233 6.53 -9.08 -10.87
N ILE A 234 5.39 -8.61 -10.32
CA ILE A 234 5.31 -8.12 -8.95
C ILE A 234 5.73 -9.20 -7.95
N ALA A 235 5.28 -10.44 -8.17
CA ALA A 235 5.66 -11.58 -7.34
C ALA A 235 7.18 -11.86 -7.36
N VAL A 236 7.83 -11.72 -8.53
CA VAL A 236 9.28 -11.89 -8.67
C VAL A 236 10.04 -10.80 -7.96
N ASP A 237 9.61 -9.54 -8.09
CA ASP A 237 10.24 -8.41 -7.40
C ASP A 237 10.01 -8.46 -5.88
N ALA A 238 8.87 -9.01 -5.45
CA ALA A 238 8.56 -9.21 -4.04
C ALA A 238 9.37 -10.35 -3.41
N LEU A 239 9.48 -11.50 -4.07
CA LEU A 239 9.93 -12.76 -3.42
C LEU A 239 11.21 -13.35 -4.02
N GLY A 240 11.67 -12.83 -5.15
CA GLY A 240 12.71 -13.41 -5.98
C GLY A 240 12.20 -14.55 -6.87
N LYS A 241 12.80 -14.67 -8.07
CA LYS A 241 12.38 -15.63 -9.11
C LYS A 241 12.32 -17.09 -8.66
N GLU A 242 13.20 -17.51 -7.74
CA GLU A 242 13.25 -18.89 -7.23
C GLU A 242 12.00 -19.26 -6.42
N ASN A 243 11.25 -18.26 -5.95
CA ASN A 243 10.07 -18.41 -5.11
C ASN A 243 8.76 -18.23 -5.87
N VAL A 244 8.82 -18.07 -7.20
CA VAL A 244 7.65 -17.90 -8.06
C VAL A 244 7.55 -19.06 -9.04
N VAL A 245 6.36 -19.68 -9.13
CA VAL A 245 6.05 -20.74 -10.10
C VAL A 245 4.90 -20.29 -11.00
N GLY A 246 5.15 -20.26 -12.30
CA GLY A 246 4.12 -20.02 -13.31
C GLY A 246 3.46 -21.33 -13.77
N VAL A 247 2.15 -21.32 -13.99
CA VAL A 247 1.41 -22.48 -14.52
C VAL A 247 0.56 -22.06 -15.70
N GLY A 248 0.93 -22.50 -16.90
CA GLY A 248 0.10 -22.39 -18.10
C GLY A 248 -0.93 -23.51 -18.14
N MET A 249 -2.21 -23.18 -18.29
CA MET A 249 -3.32 -24.14 -18.26
C MET A 249 -4.20 -24.03 -19.51
N PRO A 250 -3.65 -24.37 -20.70
CA PRO A 250 -4.37 -24.21 -21.95
C PRO A 250 -5.57 -25.14 -22.04
N SER A 251 -6.63 -24.66 -22.69
CA SER A 251 -7.77 -25.48 -23.13
C SER A 251 -7.73 -25.64 -24.66
N ARG A 252 -8.71 -26.36 -25.20
CA ARG A 252 -8.94 -26.48 -26.65
C ARG A 252 -9.20 -25.14 -27.37
N TYR A 253 -9.50 -24.06 -26.64
CA TYR A 253 -9.73 -22.72 -27.19
C TYR A 253 -8.52 -21.77 -27.02
N SER A 254 -7.49 -22.20 -26.28
CA SER A 254 -6.32 -21.36 -26.04
C SER A 254 -5.51 -21.15 -27.30
N SER A 255 -5.11 -19.90 -27.57
CA SER A 255 -4.32 -19.58 -28.75
C SER A 255 -2.86 -20.02 -28.56
N GLU A 256 -2.20 -20.38 -29.67
CA GLU A 256 -0.76 -20.66 -29.65
C GLU A 256 0.03 -19.45 -29.14
N GLY A 257 -0.40 -18.24 -29.48
CA GLY A 257 0.18 -16.98 -29.03
C GLY A 257 0.19 -16.84 -27.50
N SER A 258 -0.94 -17.11 -26.83
CA SER A 258 -1.04 -17.01 -25.36
C SER A 258 -0.12 -17.99 -24.62
N VAL A 259 0.09 -19.18 -25.17
CA VAL A 259 1.05 -20.16 -24.62
C VAL A 259 2.50 -19.70 -24.84
N VAL A 260 2.81 -19.15 -26.03
CA VAL A 260 4.14 -18.60 -26.34
C VAL A 260 4.46 -17.41 -25.44
N ASP A 261 3.53 -16.47 -25.28
CA ASP A 261 3.69 -15.29 -24.42
C ASP A 261 3.98 -15.67 -22.97
N SER A 262 3.26 -16.66 -22.44
CA SER A 262 3.46 -17.15 -21.08
C SER A 262 4.84 -17.80 -20.87
N LYS A 263 5.35 -18.49 -21.89
CA LYS A 263 6.71 -19.07 -21.88
C LYS A 263 7.77 -17.98 -21.94
N LEU A 264 7.62 -17.02 -22.85
CA LEU A 264 8.55 -15.92 -23.02
C LEU A 264 8.63 -15.05 -21.76
N LEU A 265 7.50 -14.71 -21.15
CA LEU A 265 7.47 -14.04 -19.85
C LEU A 265 8.22 -14.83 -18.78
N SER A 266 7.97 -16.14 -18.70
CA SER A 266 8.62 -17.00 -17.70
C SER A 266 10.14 -17.06 -17.89
N GLU A 267 10.61 -17.11 -19.14
CA GLU A 267 12.02 -17.03 -19.50
C GLU A 267 12.63 -15.67 -19.16
N ASN A 268 11.95 -14.57 -19.48
CA ASN A 268 12.37 -13.20 -19.18
C ASN A 268 12.52 -12.91 -17.68
N LEU A 269 11.68 -13.57 -16.86
CA LEU A 269 11.71 -13.51 -15.40
C LEU A 269 12.65 -14.55 -14.78
N GLY A 270 13.03 -15.59 -15.52
CA GLY A 270 13.81 -16.72 -15.01
C GLY A 270 13.06 -17.54 -13.96
N ILE A 271 11.74 -17.66 -14.07
CA ILE A 271 10.90 -18.44 -13.15
C ILE A 271 10.65 -19.85 -13.69
N ARG A 272 10.35 -20.78 -12.79
CA ARG A 272 9.89 -22.13 -13.19
C ARG A 272 8.51 -22.03 -13.80
N MET A 273 8.34 -22.59 -15.00
CA MET A 273 7.03 -22.73 -15.65
C MET A 273 6.60 -24.20 -15.73
N MET A 274 5.32 -24.47 -15.43
CA MET A 274 4.65 -25.74 -15.70
C MET A 274 3.57 -25.55 -16.76
N ILE A 275 3.32 -26.56 -17.58
CA ILE A 275 2.18 -26.59 -18.51
C ILE A 275 1.27 -27.76 -18.13
N MET A 276 0.02 -27.46 -17.82
CA MET A 276 -1.00 -28.43 -17.39
C MET A 276 -2.30 -28.20 -18.18
N PRO A 277 -2.44 -28.79 -19.38
CA PRO A 277 -3.65 -28.65 -20.18
C PRO A 277 -4.88 -29.11 -19.40
N ILE A 278 -5.97 -28.33 -19.45
CA ILE A 278 -7.18 -28.62 -18.68
C ILE A 278 -8.12 -29.61 -19.36
N GLU A 279 -7.84 -29.93 -20.61
CA GLU A 279 -8.68 -30.73 -21.50
C GLU A 279 -9.16 -32.05 -20.88
N PRO A 280 -8.32 -32.87 -20.21
CA PRO A 280 -8.79 -34.11 -19.59
C PRO A 280 -9.83 -33.90 -18.49
N ALA A 281 -9.65 -32.87 -17.67
CA ALA A 281 -10.57 -32.55 -16.57
C ALA A 281 -11.84 -31.88 -17.09
N PHE A 282 -11.71 -31.00 -18.09
CA PHE A 282 -12.85 -30.35 -18.73
C PHE A 282 -13.73 -31.37 -19.46
N GLY A 283 -13.14 -32.30 -20.22
CA GLY A 283 -13.86 -33.39 -20.87
C GLY A 283 -14.64 -34.25 -19.87
N ALA A 284 -14.02 -34.63 -18.75
CA ALA A 284 -14.71 -35.40 -17.71
C ALA A 284 -15.92 -34.65 -17.13
N TYR A 285 -15.84 -33.32 -16.94
CA TYR A 285 -16.99 -32.52 -16.52
C TYR A 285 -18.10 -32.49 -17.58
N LEU A 286 -17.75 -32.37 -18.86
CA LEU A 286 -18.73 -32.40 -19.95
C LEU A 286 -19.44 -33.76 -20.02
N ASP A 287 -18.69 -34.87 -19.90
CA ASP A 287 -19.27 -36.22 -19.89
C ASP A 287 -20.22 -36.41 -18.69
N MET A 288 -19.83 -35.91 -17.50
CA MET A 288 -20.67 -35.97 -16.30
C MET A 288 -21.97 -35.16 -16.42
N LEU A 289 -21.96 -34.09 -17.23
CA LEU A 289 -23.07 -33.15 -17.39
C LEU A 289 -23.86 -33.38 -18.69
N GLU A 290 -23.49 -34.37 -19.49
CA GLU A 290 -24.08 -34.64 -20.80
C GLU A 290 -25.61 -34.84 -20.71
N GLU A 291 -26.08 -35.68 -19.79
CA GLU A 291 -27.51 -35.93 -19.60
C GLU A 291 -28.29 -34.68 -19.13
N PRO A 292 -27.90 -33.98 -18.04
CA PRO A 292 -28.63 -32.80 -17.59
C PRO A 292 -28.54 -31.61 -18.56
N PHE A 293 -27.52 -31.54 -19.43
CA PHE A 293 -27.37 -30.47 -20.44
C PHE A 293 -27.90 -30.89 -21.82
N ARG A 294 -28.53 -32.06 -21.94
CA ARG A 294 -29.10 -32.52 -23.20
C ARG A 294 -30.06 -31.48 -23.78
N ASP A 295 -29.99 -31.30 -25.10
CA ASP A 295 -30.80 -30.35 -25.87
C ASP A 295 -30.58 -28.86 -25.51
N THR A 296 -29.45 -28.54 -24.85
CA THR A 296 -28.99 -27.16 -24.63
C THR A 296 -27.79 -26.81 -25.52
N GLU A 297 -27.59 -25.51 -25.75
CA GLU A 297 -26.40 -25.00 -26.44
C GLU A 297 -25.30 -24.68 -25.42
N SER A 298 -24.04 -24.89 -25.81
CA SER A 298 -22.89 -24.49 -25.00
C SER A 298 -22.86 -22.97 -24.80
N GLY A 299 -22.54 -22.52 -23.59
CA GLY A 299 -22.38 -21.12 -23.27
C GLY A 299 -21.65 -20.89 -21.95
N ILE A 300 -22.20 -19.99 -21.13
CA ILE A 300 -21.57 -19.50 -19.88
C ILE A 300 -21.24 -20.64 -18.89
N ALA A 301 -22.01 -21.72 -18.90
CA ALA A 301 -21.76 -22.86 -18.02
C ALA A 301 -20.41 -23.53 -18.34
N GLU A 302 -20.18 -23.89 -19.60
CA GLU A 302 -18.96 -24.55 -20.09
C GLU A 302 -17.74 -23.62 -20.01
N GLU A 303 -17.92 -22.33 -20.29
CA GLU A 303 -16.87 -21.31 -20.10
C GLU A 303 -16.42 -21.26 -18.64
N ASN A 304 -17.37 -21.20 -17.70
CA ASN A 304 -17.07 -21.15 -16.27
C ASN A 304 -16.48 -22.47 -15.73
N LEU A 305 -16.83 -23.62 -16.30
CA LEU A 305 -16.22 -24.91 -15.93
C LEU A 305 -14.71 -24.88 -16.19
N GLN A 306 -14.27 -24.34 -17.32
CA GLN A 306 -12.84 -24.21 -17.63
C GLN A 306 -12.11 -23.36 -16.58
N ALA A 307 -12.67 -22.21 -16.19
CA ALA A 307 -12.09 -21.37 -15.14
C ALA A 307 -12.00 -22.09 -13.78
N ARG A 308 -13.04 -22.83 -13.38
CA ARG A 308 -13.02 -23.61 -12.12
C ARG A 308 -12.05 -24.78 -12.14
N VAL A 309 -11.88 -25.45 -13.29
CA VAL A 309 -10.84 -26.48 -13.46
C VAL A 309 -9.45 -25.88 -13.23
N ARG A 310 -9.17 -24.69 -13.78
CA ARG A 310 -7.89 -23.98 -13.55
C ARG A 310 -7.70 -23.63 -12.08
N GLY A 311 -8.74 -23.10 -11.42
CA GLY A 311 -8.73 -22.83 -9.98
C GLY A 311 -8.40 -24.09 -9.16
N ASN A 312 -9.05 -25.22 -9.46
CA ASN A 312 -8.78 -26.49 -8.80
C ASN A 312 -7.34 -26.99 -8.98
N ILE A 313 -6.75 -26.81 -10.17
CA ILE A 313 -5.33 -27.18 -10.42
C ILE A 313 -4.40 -26.34 -9.53
N LEU A 314 -4.58 -25.01 -9.51
CA LEU A 314 -3.75 -24.11 -8.70
C LEU A 314 -3.89 -24.42 -7.20
N MET A 315 -5.12 -24.65 -6.73
CA MET A 315 -5.37 -25.03 -5.34
C MET A 315 -4.80 -26.41 -4.99
N ALA A 316 -4.81 -27.37 -5.91
CA ALA A 316 -4.18 -28.67 -5.70
C ALA A 316 -2.65 -28.54 -5.55
N LEU A 317 -2.00 -27.68 -6.35
CA LEU A 317 -0.58 -27.37 -6.22
C LEU A 317 -0.28 -26.67 -4.90
N SER A 318 -1.09 -25.67 -4.54
CA SER A 318 -1.01 -24.96 -3.26
C SER A 318 -1.07 -25.93 -2.09
N ASN A 319 -2.08 -26.79 -2.03
CA ASN A 319 -2.25 -27.77 -0.96
C ASN A 319 -1.10 -28.79 -0.90
N LYS A 320 -0.57 -29.19 -2.06
CA LYS A 320 0.50 -30.20 -2.12
C LYS A 320 1.85 -29.65 -1.68
N PHE A 321 2.16 -28.40 -2.05
CA PHE A 321 3.50 -27.83 -1.90
C PHE A 321 3.59 -26.68 -0.90
N GLY A 322 2.46 -26.26 -0.31
CA GLY A 322 2.41 -25.13 0.61
C GLY A 322 2.67 -23.78 -0.08
N TRP A 323 2.31 -23.64 -1.36
CA TRP A 323 2.49 -22.39 -2.11
C TRP A 323 1.25 -21.51 -1.99
N LEU A 324 1.41 -20.19 -1.88
CA LEU A 324 0.27 -19.28 -1.92
C LEU A 324 -0.16 -19.05 -3.38
N VAL A 325 -1.45 -19.24 -3.67
CA VAL A 325 -2.01 -18.89 -4.99
C VAL A 325 -2.24 -17.38 -5.05
N LEU A 326 -1.60 -16.70 -6.00
CA LEU A 326 -1.90 -15.30 -6.31
C LEU A 326 -2.93 -15.22 -7.44
N THR A 327 -4.02 -14.49 -7.21
CA THR A 327 -5.02 -14.22 -8.24
C THR A 327 -4.67 -12.96 -9.01
N THR A 328 -5.17 -12.87 -10.24
CA THR A 328 -4.75 -11.87 -11.22
C THR A 328 -5.89 -10.92 -11.60
N GLY A 329 -7.04 -10.98 -10.92
CA GLY A 329 -8.18 -10.13 -11.23
C GLY A 329 -7.90 -8.67 -10.87
N ASN A 330 -8.22 -7.76 -11.79
CA ASN A 330 -8.02 -6.32 -11.60
C ASN A 330 -9.32 -5.61 -11.14
N LYS A 331 -9.20 -4.32 -10.78
CA LYS A 331 -10.33 -3.54 -10.24
C LYS A 331 -11.49 -3.39 -11.23
N SER A 332 -11.19 -3.31 -12.52
CA SER A 332 -12.21 -3.14 -13.56
C SER A 332 -13.08 -4.40 -13.70
N GLU A 333 -12.46 -5.59 -13.67
CA GLU A 333 -13.14 -6.89 -13.67
C GLU A 333 -14.00 -7.06 -12.41
N LEU A 334 -13.42 -6.80 -11.23
CA LEU A 334 -14.14 -6.91 -9.96
C LEU A 334 -15.33 -5.94 -9.85
N ALA A 335 -15.16 -4.71 -10.33
CA ALA A 335 -16.21 -3.69 -10.31
C ALA A 335 -17.41 -4.05 -11.20
N THR A 336 -17.18 -4.79 -12.28
CA THR A 336 -18.20 -5.20 -13.26
C THR A 336 -18.71 -6.63 -13.03
N GLY A 337 -18.10 -7.37 -12.09
CA GLY A 337 -18.37 -8.79 -11.90
C GLY A 337 -17.90 -9.66 -13.07
N TYR A 338 -16.97 -9.17 -13.89
CA TYR A 338 -16.42 -9.89 -15.04
C TYR A 338 -15.37 -10.92 -14.59
N SER A 339 -15.83 -11.93 -13.87
CA SER A 339 -15.01 -13.00 -13.28
C SER A 339 -15.86 -14.24 -13.04
N THR A 340 -15.21 -15.41 -12.94
CA THR A 340 -15.85 -16.66 -12.54
C THR A 340 -15.61 -16.91 -11.05
N MET A 341 -16.69 -16.91 -10.26
CA MET A 341 -16.62 -17.35 -8.86
C MET A 341 -16.03 -18.76 -8.76
N TYR A 342 -15.02 -18.90 -7.89
CA TYR A 342 -14.24 -20.12 -7.66
C TYR A 342 -13.38 -20.56 -8.86
N GLY A 343 -13.25 -19.72 -9.88
CA GLY A 343 -12.35 -19.89 -11.01
C GLY A 343 -11.11 -19.01 -10.86
N ASP A 344 -11.03 -17.95 -11.66
CA ASP A 344 -9.98 -16.92 -11.61
C ASP A 344 -9.92 -16.17 -10.27
N MET A 345 -11.03 -16.12 -9.53
CA MET A 345 -11.08 -15.58 -8.17
C MET A 345 -10.48 -16.53 -7.10
N ALA A 346 -10.18 -17.79 -7.43
CA ALA A 346 -9.70 -18.76 -6.46
C ALA A 346 -8.20 -18.56 -6.15
N GLY A 347 -7.91 -17.95 -5.00
CA GLY A 347 -6.56 -17.87 -4.46
C GLY A 347 -6.51 -17.18 -3.10
N GLY A 348 -5.30 -17.10 -2.54
CA GLY A 348 -5.10 -16.58 -1.18
C GLY A 348 -4.81 -15.08 -1.12
N PHE A 349 -4.32 -14.48 -2.21
CA PHE A 349 -4.08 -13.03 -2.27
C PHE A 349 -4.27 -12.49 -3.69
N ALA A 350 -4.97 -11.37 -3.82
CA ALA A 350 -5.30 -10.75 -5.10
C ALA A 350 -4.48 -9.46 -5.26
N VAL A 351 -3.32 -9.60 -5.92
CA VAL A 351 -2.27 -8.56 -5.94
C VAL A 351 -2.78 -7.26 -6.53
N ILE A 352 -3.49 -7.32 -7.64
CA ILE A 352 -3.90 -6.14 -8.41
C ILE A 352 -5.40 -5.84 -8.31
N LYS A 353 -6.09 -6.36 -7.28
CA LYS A 353 -7.55 -6.20 -7.13
C LYS A 353 -8.02 -4.74 -7.06
N ASP A 354 -7.16 -3.83 -6.64
CA ASP A 354 -7.46 -2.39 -6.53
C ASP A 354 -6.78 -1.55 -7.64
N VAL A 355 -6.28 -2.21 -8.69
CA VAL A 355 -5.64 -1.55 -9.84
C VAL A 355 -6.59 -1.56 -11.04
N PRO A 356 -7.02 -0.41 -11.59
CA PRO A 356 -7.83 -0.37 -12.82
C PRO A 356 -7.06 -0.91 -14.03
N LYS A 357 -7.78 -1.46 -15.02
CA LYS A 357 -7.17 -2.08 -16.22
C LYS A 357 -6.17 -1.17 -16.94
N MET A 358 -6.49 0.11 -17.10
CA MET A 358 -5.59 1.05 -17.78
C MET A 358 -4.26 1.23 -17.02
N LEU A 359 -4.31 1.25 -15.69
CA LEU A 359 -3.12 1.32 -14.84
C LEU A 359 -2.31 0.02 -14.89
N VAL A 360 -2.93 -1.15 -15.11
CA VAL A 360 -2.20 -2.41 -15.37
C VAL A 360 -1.31 -2.28 -16.61
N TYR A 361 -1.81 -1.69 -17.70
CA TYR A 361 -0.99 -1.43 -18.90
C TYR A 361 0.14 -0.42 -18.64
N GLU A 362 -0.12 0.63 -17.86
CA GLU A 362 0.91 1.60 -17.46
C GLU A 362 2.01 0.95 -16.61
N LEU A 363 1.63 0.09 -15.65
CA LEU A 363 2.58 -0.67 -14.84
C LEU A 363 3.47 -1.58 -15.70
N ALA A 364 2.90 -2.28 -16.68
CA ALA A 364 3.68 -3.14 -17.58
C ALA A 364 4.70 -2.35 -18.42
N ARG A 365 4.32 -1.17 -18.93
CA ARG A 365 5.25 -0.28 -19.64
C ARG A 365 6.33 0.23 -18.70
N HIS A 366 5.95 0.69 -17.51
CA HIS A 366 6.88 1.16 -16.49
C HIS A 366 7.91 0.10 -16.08
N VAL A 367 7.50 -1.17 -15.96
CA VAL A 367 8.41 -2.29 -15.69
C VAL A 367 9.45 -2.43 -16.79
N ASN A 368 9.04 -2.45 -18.06
CA ASN A 368 9.96 -2.60 -19.19
C ASN A 368 10.93 -1.40 -19.28
N GLU A 369 10.42 -0.18 -19.13
CA GLU A 369 11.22 1.05 -19.13
C GLU A 369 12.26 1.06 -18.00
N SER A 370 11.84 0.73 -16.77
CA SER A 370 12.73 0.74 -15.60
C SER A 370 13.81 -0.33 -15.66
N ASN A 371 13.56 -1.43 -16.36
CA ASN A 371 14.54 -2.50 -16.58
C ASN A 371 15.41 -2.28 -17.83
N GLY A 372 15.09 -1.31 -18.68
CA GLY A 372 15.77 -1.09 -19.96
C GLY A 372 15.70 -2.29 -20.93
N ARG A 373 14.73 -3.19 -20.72
CA ARG A 373 14.51 -4.40 -21.53
C ARG A 373 13.06 -4.84 -21.48
N GLU A 374 12.68 -5.68 -22.42
CA GLU A 374 11.36 -6.32 -22.46
C GLU A 374 11.29 -7.43 -21.39
N VAL A 375 10.70 -7.10 -20.23
CA VAL A 375 10.37 -8.08 -19.18
C VAL A 375 9.00 -8.68 -19.49
N VAL A 376 8.00 -7.82 -19.64
CA VAL A 376 6.67 -8.18 -20.13
C VAL A 376 6.72 -8.14 -21.66
N PRO A 377 6.38 -9.24 -22.36
CA PRO A 377 6.42 -9.25 -23.82
C PRO A 377 5.53 -8.18 -24.45
N ALA A 378 6.01 -7.54 -25.52
CA ALA A 378 5.29 -6.50 -26.26
C ALA A 378 3.98 -7.04 -26.84
N SER A 379 3.98 -8.31 -27.28
CA SER A 379 2.78 -9.03 -27.72
C SER A 379 1.68 -9.05 -26.65
N VAL A 380 2.03 -9.14 -25.36
CA VAL A 380 1.08 -9.12 -24.24
C VAL A 380 0.50 -7.72 -24.02
N ILE A 381 1.27 -6.67 -24.27
CA ILE A 381 0.85 -5.26 -24.10
C ILE A 381 -0.02 -4.80 -25.27
N GLU A 382 0.26 -5.27 -26.49
CA GLU A 382 -0.40 -4.82 -27.71
C GLU A 382 -1.63 -5.63 -28.09
N LYS A 383 -1.72 -6.90 -27.66
CA LYS A 383 -2.85 -7.74 -28.01
C LYS A 383 -4.14 -7.33 -27.30
N PRO A 384 -5.31 -7.48 -27.96
CA PRO A 384 -6.60 -7.30 -27.31
C PRO A 384 -6.78 -8.29 -26.15
N PRO A 385 -7.40 -7.88 -25.02
CA PRO A 385 -7.71 -8.80 -23.93
C PRO A 385 -8.72 -9.86 -24.38
N SER A 386 -8.53 -11.09 -23.90
CA SER A 386 -9.41 -12.23 -24.16
C SER A 386 -9.24 -13.30 -23.08
N ALA A 387 -10.36 -13.84 -22.59
CA ALA A 387 -10.35 -15.00 -21.68
C ALA A 387 -10.13 -16.36 -22.39
N GLU A 388 -10.22 -16.41 -23.73
CA GLU A 388 -10.05 -17.63 -24.55
C GLU A 388 -10.84 -18.85 -24.04
N LEU A 389 -12.11 -18.65 -23.67
CA LEU A 389 -13.02 -19.71 -23.17
C LEU A 389 -13.96 -20.25 -24.25
N ARG A 390 -14.12 -19.53 -25.36
CA ARG A 390 -14.88 -19.92 -26.55
C ARG A 390 -14.17 -19.42 -27.82
N PRO A 391 -14.53 -19.94 -29.02
CA PRO A 391 -13.92 -19.48 -30.29
C PRO A 391 -14.06 -17.96 -30.49
N ASP A 392 -12.98 -17.33 -30.94
CA ASP A 392 -12.90 -15.90 -31.30
C ASP A 392 -13.29 -14.89 -30.20
N GLN A 393 -13.22 -15.29 -28.92
CA GLN A 393 -13.54 -14.40 -27.80
C GLN A 393 -12.60 -13.18 -27.71
N ARG A 394 -13.17 -12.03 -27.37
CA ARG A 394 -12.49 -10.79 -26.95
C ARG A 394 -13.26 -10.18 -25.79
N ASP A 395 -12.56 -9.55 -24.86
CA ASP A 395 -13.13 -8.96 -23.64
C ASP A 395 -13.62 -7.52 -23.84
#